data_AF-A0A9E4MAX8-F1
#
_entry.id   AF-A0A9E4MAX8-F1
#
_cell.length_a   1.000
_cell.length_b   1.000
_cell.length_c   1.000
_cell.angle_alpha   90.00
_cell.angle_beta   90.00
_cell.angle_gamma   90.00
#
_symmetry.space_group_name_H-M   'P 1'
#
loop_
_entity.id
_entity.type
_entity.pdbx_description
1 polymer ?
#
loop_
_entity_poly.entity_id
_entity_poly.type
_entity_poly.pdbx_seq_one_letter_code
_entity_poly.pdbx_strand_id
1 'polypeptide(L)'
;MSKPTRIITGALVAIVCVAIAAVGWWSLRADGPEPVGLAAARARLETAAGDESAGSSPSESDDRSSDSTPTTESTGTTPNIGPDTPATTLTTTTGDDTPSTDTETTALDTEAAGLAGEWTVVTTEGTDGPTGDAAVSFAGYRVVEVLAGGVDESTVVGRTAEVAGAIEISGTALVAATVEVEMATLQTDDSHRDSHARKALNTEEFPLALFTLVEPVDLPVGTLEGESFSASAVGDPTIKGVTNRGVFELEAQLAGDTIVVVGSAEVIFSDYGVTAPASVAVISVEDHGIMEFQLFFTR
;
A
#
# COMPACT_ATOMS: atom_id res chain seq x y z
N MET A 1 15.15 -70.62 12.99
CA MET A 1 14.68 -69.51 12.12
C MET A 1 14.05 -68.45 12.99
N SER A 2 14.65 -67.26 13.05
CA SER A 2 14.10 -66.10 13.77
C SER A 2 13.35 -65.18 12.80
N LYS A 3 12.22 -64.61 13.23
CA LYS A 3 11.55 -63.50 12.54
C LYS A 3 11.15 -62.43 13.59
N PRO A 4 11.48 -61.14 13.40
CA PRO A 4 11.38 -60.14 14.47
C PRO A 4 10.07 -59.31 14.49
N THR A 5 9.54 -59.14 15.70
CA THR A 5 9.35 -57.83 16.41
C THR A 5 8.55 -56.66 15.78
N ARG A 6 7.39 -56.39 16.40
CA ARG A 6 6.75 -55.08 16.74
C ARG A 6 6.61 -53.94 15.70
N ILE A 7 5.35 -53.61 15.35
CA ILE A 7 4.86 -52.21 15.17
C ILE A 7 3.38 -52.15 15.58
N ILE A 8 3.03 -51.51 16.72
CA ILE A 8 1.63 -51.16 17.08
C ILE A 8 1.52 -49.76 17.72
N THR A 9 2.56 -49.27 18.39
CA THR A 9 2.52 -47.98 19.12
C THR A 9 2.35 -46.74 18.22
N GLY A 10 2.72 -46.80 16.94
CA GLY A 10 2.66 -45.64 16.03
C GLY A 10 1.24 -45.23 15.59
N ALA A 11 0.32 -46.19 15.47
CA ALA A 11 -1.03 -45.91 14.94
C ALA A 11 -1.86 -45.04 15.89
N LEU A 12 -1.66 -45.17 17.20
CA LEU A 12 -2.46 -44.48 18.21
C LEU A 12 -2.05 -42.99 18.35
N VAL A 13 -0.76 -42.68 18.14
CA VAL A 13 -0.27 -41.29 18.13
C VAL A 13 -0.77 -40.53 16.88
N ALA A 14 -0.76 -41.18 15.72
CA ALA A 14 -1.28 -40.59 14.48
C ALA A 14 -2.76 -40.21 14.58
N ILE A 15 -3.59 -41.08 15.18
CA ILE A 15 -5.03 -40.83 15.36
C ILE A 15 -5.29 -39.66 16.32
N VAL A 16 -4.48 -39.50 17.38
CA VAL A 16 -4.61 -38.35 18.30
C VAL A 16 -4.17 -37.04 17.65
N CYS A 17 -3.16 -37.05 16.78
CA CYS A 17 -2.77 -35.86 16.01
C CYS A 17 -3.89 -35.45 15.03
N VAL A 18 -4.52 -36.40 14.35
CA VAL A 18 -5.69 -36.14 13.47
C VAL A 18 -6.89 -35.63 14.27
N ALA A 19 -7.12 -36.12 15.49
CA ALA A 19 -8.22 -35.65 16.33
C ALA A 19 -8.00 -34.24 16.90
N ILE A 20 -6.76 -33.87 17.25
CA ILE A 20 -6.43 -32.50 17.70
C ILE A 20 -6.51 -31.53 16.52
N ALA A 21 -6.03 -31.93 15.33
CA ALA A 21 -6.25 -31.17 14.10
C ALA A 21 -7.76 -30.95 13.84
N ALA A 22 -8.58 -31.99 13.95
CA ALA A 22 -10.03 -31.92 13.72
C ALA A 22 -10.81 -31.03 14.71
N VAL A 23 -10.29 -30.76 15.91
CA VAL A 23 -10.93 -29.83 16.87
C VAL A 23 -10.48 -28.38 16.63
N GLY A 24 -9.25 -28.16 16.15
CA GLY A 24 -8.84 -26.84 15.63
C GLY A 24 -9.54 -26.47 14.31
N TRP A 25 -9.85 -27.46 13.48
CA TRP A 25 -10.49 -27.35 12.16
C TRP A 25 -11.86 -26.65 12.14
N TRP A 26 -12.53 -26.51 13.29
CA TRP A 26 -13.93 -26.07 13.32
C TRP A 26 -14.15 -24.58 13.61
N SER A 27 -13.09 -23.82 13.94
CA SER A 27 -13.23 -22.41 14.39
C SER A 27 -12.61 -21.35 13.48
N LEU A 28 -11.84 -21.73 12.46
CA LEU A 28 -11.18 -20.81 11.53
C LEU A 28 -11.27 -21.37 10.10
N ARG A 29 -12.38 -21.09 9.42
CA ARG A 29 -12.38 -21.02 7.96
C ARG A 29 -11.76 -19.67 7.61
N ALA A 30 -10.48 -19.67 7.26
CA ALA A 30 -9.79 -18.47 6.82
C ALA A 30 -9.95 -18.34 5.30
N ASP A 31 -10.83 -17.45 4.87
CA ASP A 31 -10.51 -16.66 3.69
C ASP A 31 -9.20 -15.90 4.00
N GLY A 32 -8.25 -15.89 3.06
CA GLY A 32 -7.02 -15.12 3.23
C GLY A 32 -7.30 -13.63 3.44
N PRO A 33 -6.34 -12.83 3.95
CA PRO A 33 -6.54 -11.40 4.11
C PRO A 33 -7.03 -10.76 2.81
N GLU A 34 -7.85 -9.72 2.91
CA GLU A 34 -8.41 -8.99 1.76
C GLU A 34 -7.31 -8.60 0.74
N PRO A 35 -7.62 -8.60 -0.57
CA PRO A 35 -6.75 -8.06 -1.61
C PRO A 35 -6.26 -6.64 -1.31
N VAL A 36 -5.11 -6.27 -1.88
CA VAL A 36 -4.67 -4.87 -1.86
C VAL A 36 -5.74 -3.97 -2.49
N GLY A 37 -5.91 -2.77 -1.92
CA GLY A 37 -6.90 -1.80 -2.38
C GLY A 37 -6.65 -0.45 -1.74
N LEU A 38 -6.74 0.62 -2.54
CA LEU A 38 -6.25 1.95 -2.17
C LEU A 38 -6.94 2.52 -0.91
N ALA A 39 -8.25 2.28 -0.77
CA ALA A 39 -9.02 2.70 0.40
C ALA A 39 -8.52 2.06 1.71
N ALA A 40 -8.15 0.78 1.68
CA ALA A 40 -7.62 0.08 2.85
C ALA A 40 -6.18 0.52 3.17
N ALA A 41 -5.36 0.76 2.14
CA ALA A 41 -4.01 1.30 2.31
C ALA A 41 -4.04 2.69 2.98
N ARG A 42 -4.96 3.55 2.54
CA ARG A 42 -5.16 4.88 3.14
C ARG A 42 -5.68 4.84 4.57
N ALA A 43 -6.61 3.95 4.90
CA ALA A 43 -7.09 3.80 6.27
C ALA A 43 -5.96 3.43 7.25
N ARG A 44 -4.96 2.62 6.81
CA ARG A 44 -3.75 2.33 7.60
C ARG A 44 -2.86 3.56 7.78
N LEU A 45 -2.68 4.37 6.74
CA LEU A 45 -1.93 5.63 6.81
C LEU A 45 -2.57 6.63 7.79
N GLU A 46 -3.89 6.79 7.71
CA GLU A 46 -4.66 7.66 8.61
C GLU A 46 -4.62 7.15 10.06
N THR A 47 -4.62 5.83 10.28
CA THR A 47 -4.49 5.21 11.61
C THR A 47 -3.10 5.43 12.21
N ALA A 48 -2.03 5.22 11.42
CA ALA A 48 -0.65 5.42 11.87
C ALA A 48 -0.38 6.88 12.30
N ALA A 49 -0.83 7.85 11.51
CA ALA A 49 -0.71 9.27 11.86
C ALA A 49 -1.51 9.66 13.14
N GLY A 50 -2.59 8.94 13.44
CA GLY A 50 -3.38 9.14 14.66
C GLY A 50 -2.65 8.73 15.94
N ASP A 51 -1.88 7.64 15.90
CA ASP A 51 -1.18 7.11 17.07
C ASP A 51 0.02 7.98 17.48
N GLU A 52 0.75 8.54 16.51
CA GLU A 52 1.81 9.53 16.78
C GLU A 52 1.30 10.77 17.52
N SER A 53 0.08 11.23 17.20
CA SER A 53 -0.54 12.37 17.89
C SER A 53 -1.01 12.04 19.31
N ALA A 54 -1.25 10.77 19.65
CA ALA A 54 -1.72 10.35 20.97
C ALA A 54 -0.60 10.32 22.03
N GLY A 55 0.67 10.25 21.60
CA GLY A 55 1.84 10.26 22.49
C GLY A 55 2.06 11.56 23.28
N SER A 56 1.45 12.67 22.84
CA SER A 56 1.56 13.99 23.51
C SER A 56 0.50 14.16 24.61
N SER A 57 0.57 13.35 25.67
CA SER A 57 -0.29 13.51 26.84
C SER A 57 0.00 14.84 27.56
N PRO A 58 -0.99 15.74 27.74
CA PRO A 58 -0.83 16.91 28.58
C PRO A 58 -0.63 16.48 30.02
N SER A 59 0.32 17.09 30.72
CA SER A 59 0.39 16.95 32.19
C SER A 59 -0.84 17.62 32.80
N GLU A 60 -1.81 16.83 33.28
CA GLU A 60 -2.95 17.34 34.04
C GLU A 60 -2.47 18.01 35.33
N SER A 61 -2.67 19.32 35.41
CA SER A 61 -2.56 20.09 36.65
C SER A 61 -3.75 21.06 36.74
N ASP A 62 -4.52 20.93 37.82
CA ASP A 62 -5.42 21.94 38.40
C ASP A 62 -6.67 22.34 37.57
N ASP A 63 -7.83 22.73 38.12
CA ASP A 63 -8.42 22.64 39.47
C ASP A 63 -9.97 22.77 39.33
N ARG A 64 -10.70 22.78 40.45
CA ARG A 64 -12.15 22.58 40.59
C ARG A 64 -13.07 23.74 40.15
N SER A 65 -14.18 23.33 39.53
CA SER A 65 -15.59 23.73 39.83
C SER A 65 -16.10 25.19 39.71
N SER A 66 -17.39 25.25 39.30
CA SER A 66 -18.40 26.33 39.45
C SER A 66 -18.47 27.32 38.26
N ASP A 67 -19.48 27.34 37.40
CA ASP A 67 -20.94 27.61 37.58
C ASP A 67 -21.32 29.11 37.47
N SER A 68 -22.57 29.36 37.02
CA SER A 68 -23.28 30.65 36.88
C SER A 68 -23.19 31.43 35.55
N THR A 69 -24.25 31.35 34.76
CA THR A 69 -24.81 32.48 33.98
C THR A 69 -25.65 33.38 34.89
N PRO A 70 -25.86 34.68 34.63
CA PRO A 70 -27.07 35.07 33.87
C PRO A 70 -26.99 36.38 33.02
N THR A 71 -28.14 36.68 32.40
CA THR A 71 -28.52 37.68 31.37
C THR A 71 -28.54 39.16 31.77
N THR A 72 -28.56 40.08 30.78
CA THR A 72 -29.57 41.18 30.54
C THR A 72 -29.03 42.61 30.27
N GLU A 73 -29.41 43.21 29.11
CA GLU A 73 -29.67 44.65 28.74
C GLU A 73 -28.77 45.81 29.24
N SER A 74 -28.69 47.03 28.69
CA SER A 74 -29.14 47.80 27.50
C SER A 74 -28.75 49.28 27.82
N THR A 75 -28.24 50.12 26.89
CA THR A 75 -28.95 51.30 26.27
C THR A 75 -27.94 52.37 25.77
N GLY A 76 -28.34 53.24 24.83
CA GLY A 76 -27.68 54.54 24.50
C GLY A 76 -26.91 54.56 23.16
N THR A 77 -27.38 55.11 22.02
CA THR A 77 -28.03 56.40 21.64
C THR A 77 -27.08 57.47 21.07
N THR A 78 -26.82 57.34 19.75
CA THR A 78 -27.01 58.37 18.68
C THR A 78 -26.02 59.59 18.57
N PRO A 79 -26.12 60.51 17.57
CA PRO A 79 -25.17 60.59 16.46
C PRO A 79 -24.47 61.97 16.25
N ASN A 80 -23.69 62.13 15.18
CA ASN A 80 -23.57 63.45 14.50
C ASN A 80 -23.31 63.32 12.98
N ILE A 81 -23.79 64.30 12.19
CA ILE A 81 -23.73 64.34 10.71
C ILE A 81 -23.17 65.69 10.21
N GLY A 82 -22.15 65.61 9.34
CA GLY A 82 -21.83 66.62 8.29
C GLY A 82 -21.49 68.06 8.73
N PRO A 83 -21.38 69.01 7.78
CA PRO A 83 -21.30 68.88 6.30
C PRO A 83 -19.81 68.94 5.82
N ASP A 84 -19.37 69.25 4.59
CA ASP A 84 -19.99 69.75 3.34
C ASP A 84 -19.18 69.37 2.07
N THR A 85 -19.44 69.99 0.92
CA THR A 85 -18.82 69.79 -0.43
C THR A 85 -18.90 71.16 -1.18
N PRO A 86 -17.98 71.63 -2.08
CA PRO A 86 -17.90 71.07 -3.45
C PRO A 86 -16.65 71.31 -4.36
N ALA A 87 -16.75 70.67 -5.55
CA ALA A 87 -16.34 71.13 -6.89
C ALA A 87 -14.94 70.81 -7.50
N THR A 88 -14.96 69.81 -8.39
CA THR A 88 -14.53 69.87 -9.81
C THR A 88 -13.11 70.33 -10.19
N THR A 89 -12.33 69.43 -10.82
CA THR A 89 -11.66 69.72 -12.10
C THR A 89 -11.50 68.45 -12.95
N LEU A 90 -11.77 68.55 -14.26
CA LEU A 90 -11.46 67.53 -15.28
C LEU A 90 -10.07 67.79 -15.87
N THR A 91 -9.29 66.76 -16.21
CA THR A 91 -8.22 66.90 -17.22
C THR A 91 -7.85 65.56 -17.88
N THR A 92 -7.45 65.64 -19.14
CA THR A 92 -7.22 64.53 -20.08
C THR A 92 -5.72 64.32 -20.33
N THR A 93 -5.25 63.08 -20.47
CA THR A 93 -3.99 62.67 -21.13
C THR A 93 -4.11 61.15 -21.36
N THR A 94 -4.36 60.68 -22.60
CA THR A 94 -3.40 60.37 -23.68
C THR A 94 -2.66 59.05 -23.43
N GLY A 95 -2.84 58.12 -24.38
CA GLY A 95 -2.58 56.69 -24.22
C GLY A 95 -1.13 56.22 -24.28
N ASP A 96 -1.02 54.94 -23.95
CA ASP A 96 0.05 54.03 -24.36
C ASP A 96 -0.61 52.70 -24.72
N ASP A 97 -0.65 52.37 -26.01
CA ASP A 97 -1.06 51.05 -26.53
C ASP A 97 0.20 50.21 -26.72
N THR A 98 0.71 49.63 -25.64
CA THR A 98 1.72 48.57 -25.71
C THR A 98 0.99 47.22 -25.86
N PRO A 99 1.22 46.44 -26.93
CA PRO A 99 0.56 45.16 -27.10
C PRO A 99 1.14 44.13 -26.12
N SER A 100 0.33 43.73 -25.14
CA SER A 100 0.61 42.54 -24.33
C SER A 100 0.78 41.34 -25.26
N THR A 101 1.97 40.75 -25.26
CA THR A 101 2.18 39.45 -25.89
C THR A 101 1.64 38.38 -24.94
N ASP A 102 0.70 37.56 -25.42
CA ASP A 102 0.05 36.53 -24.63
C ASP A 102 1.08 35.60 -23.97
N THR A 103 1.15 35.65 -22.64
CA THR A 103 1.91 34.70 -21.83
C THR A 103 1.00 33.52 -21.44
N GLU A 104 0.39 32.89 -22.44
CA GLU A 104 -0.42 31.68 -22.27
C GLU A 104 0.48 30.43 -22.36
N THR A 105 1.45 30.33 -21.44
CA THR A 105 2.36 29.18 -21.32
C THR A 105 2.80 28.91 -19.86
N THR A 106 2.28 29.67 -18.88
CA THR A 106 2.78 29.64 -17.47
C THR A 106 1.74 29.13 -16.46
N ALA A 107 0.79 28.30 -16.90
CA ALA A 107 -0.15 27.61 -15.99
C ALA A 107 0.29 26.15 -15.75
N LEU A 108 0.54 25.41 -16.83
CA LEU A 108 0.88 23.98 -16.78
C LEU A 108 2.24 23.69 -16.12
N ASP A 109 3.18 24.62 -16.18
CA ASP A 109 4.55 24.47 -15.65
C ASP A 109 4.63 24.62 -14.12
N THR A 110 3.59 25.15 -13.47
CA THR A 110 3.53 25.31 -12.00
C THR A 110 2.81 24.15 -11.31
N GLU A 111 1.80 23.52 -11.93
CA GLU A 111 1.24 22.25 -11.45
C GLU A 111 2.31 21.15 -11.45
N ALA A 112 2.98 20.98 -12.59
CA ALA A 112 3.99 19.94 -12.82
C ALA A 112 5.17 19.95 -11.81
N ALA A 113 5.38 21.06 -11.10
CA ALA A 113 6.42 21.19 -10.08
C ALA A 113 6.07 20.53 -8.72
N GLY A 114 4.80 20.21 -8.45
CA GLY A 114 4.37 19.76 -7.12
C GLY A 114 4.84 18.34 -6.74
N LEU A 115 4.75 17.39 -7.67
CA LEU A 115 5.13 15.98 -7.47
C LEU A 115 6.54 15.64 -7.97
N ALA A 116 7.13 16.47 -8.83
CA ALA A 116 8.41 16.18 -9.45
C ALA A 116 9.55 15.93 -8.44
N GLY A 117 10.50 15.07 -8.81
CA GLY A 117 11.62 14.64 -7.97
C GLY A 117 11.63 13.15 -7.68
N GLU A 118 12.58 12.75 -6.84
CA GLU A 118 12.74 11.38 -6.35
C GLU A 118 11.87 11.17 -5.11
N TRP A 119 11.29 9.97 -4.98
CA TRP A 119 10.58 9.52 -3.79
C TRP A 119 11.03 8.10 -3.45
N THR A 120 11.14 7.77 -2.17
CA THR A 120 11.63 6.48 -1.66
C THR A 120 10.56 5.74 -0.88
N VAL A 121 10.59 4.40 -0.90
CA VAL A 121 9.65 3.56 -0.15
C VAL A 121 9.81 3.80 1.35
N VAL A 122 8.71 4.06 2.04
CA VAL A 122 8.66 4.12 3.50
C VAL A 122 8.85 2.70 4.03
N THR A 123 10.05 2.43 4.54
CA THR A 123 10.46 1.17 5.16
C THR A 123 10.04 1.15 6.63
N THR A 124 9.31 0.12 7.06
CA THR A 124 9.03 -0.10 8.48
C THR A 124 10.11 -0.98 9.10
N GLU A 125 11.05 -0.39 9.85
CA GLU A 125 12.06 -1.16 10.59
C GLU A 125 11.42 -1.98 11.73
N GLY A 126 11.18 -3.27 11.46
CA GLY A 126 11.03 -4.32 12.48
C GLY A 126 9.79 -4.26 13.39
N THR A 127 8.60 -4.56 12.87
CA THR A 127 7.42 -4.95 13.67
C THR A 127 6.52 -5.95 12.95
N ASP A 128 6.00 -6.93 13.71
CA ASP A 128 4.79 -7.79 13.54
C ASP A 128 4.39 -8.37 12.15
N GLY A 129 5.22 -8.23 11.12
CA GLY A 129 4.99 -8.75 9.78
C GLY A 129 4.00 -7.92 8.94
N PRO A 130 3.70 -8.35 7.70
CA PRO A 130 2.92 -7.59 6.70
C PRO A 130 1.41 -7.50 6.99
N THR A 131 0.99 -7.80 8.23
CA THR A 131 -0.41 -7.89 8.69
C THR A 131 -0.71 -6.92 9.84
N GLY A 132 0.26 -6.10 10.26
CA GLY A 132 0.09 -5.11 11.34
C GLY A 132 -0.83 -3.93 10.97
N ASP A 133 -1.28 -3.21 12.00
CA ASP A 133 -2.22 -2.08 11.88
C ASP A 133 -1.57 -0.78 11.32
N ALA A 134 -0.25 -0.75 11.17
CA ALA A 134 0.50 0.41 10.70
C ALA A 134 0.50 0.56 9.16
N ALA A 135 0.98 1.71 8.67
CA ALA A 135 1.23 1.99 7.26
C ALA A 135 2.46 1.23 6.73
N VAL A 136 2.34 -0.09 6.64
CA VAL A 136 3.41 -1.00 6.20
C VAL A 136 3.46 -1.08 4.67
N SER A 137 4.61 -0.75 4.08
CA SER A 137 4.91 -1.10 2.68
C SER A 137 5.16 -2.61 2.58
N PHE A 138 4.53 -3.30 1.64
CA PHE A 138 4.71 -4.74 1.44
C PHE A 138 4.57 -5.16 -0.02
N ALA A 139 5.16 -6.32 -0.33
CA ALA A 139 4.97 -7.03 -1.58
C ALA A 139 4.72 -8.52 -1.30
N GLY A 140 4.05 -9.21 -2.21
CA GLY A 140 3.62 -10.59 -1.98
C GLY A 140 2.90 -11.23 -3.15
N TYR A 141 2.22 -12.33 -2.85
CA TYR A 141 1.50 -13.15 -3.80
C TYR A 141 0.18 -13.69 -3.21
N ARG A 142 -0.75 -14.03 -4.11
CA ARG A 142 -1.95 -14.83 -3.87
C ARG A 142 -1.96 -16.04 -4.80
N VAL A 143 -2.36 -17.21 -4.30
CA VAL A 143 -2.63 -18.40 -5.11
C VAL A 143 -3.91 -19.06 -4.64
N VAL A 144 -4.75 -19.52 -5.58
CA VAL A 144 -5.91 -20.35 -5.27
C VAL A 144 -5.48 -21.83 -5.20
N GLU A 145 -5.87 -22.49 -4.12
CA GLU A 145 -5.65 -23.92 -3.88
C GLU A 145 -6.98 -24.67 -3.82
N VAL A 146 -7.03 -25.86 -4.44
CA VAL A 146 -8.18 -26.77 -4.37
C VAL A 146 -7.88 -27.88 -3.37
N LEU A 147 -8.61 -27.90 -2.25
CA LEU A 147 -8.35 -28.80 -1.13
C LEU A 147 -8.83 -30.24 -1.39
N ALA A 148 -8.25 -31.20 -0.67
CA ALA A 148 -8.62 -32.63 -0.68
C ALA A 148 -10.08 -32.88 -0.25
N GLY A 149 -10.98 -32.74 -1.22
CA GLY A 149 -12.43 -32.80 -1.08
C GLY A 149 -13.14 -32.26 -2.32
N GLY A 150 -12.51 -31.31 -3.05
CA GLY A 150 -12.96 -30.85 -4.37
C GLY A 150 -14.22 -29.98 -4.37
N VAL A 151 -14.57 -29.38 -3.23
CA VAL A 151 -15.75 -28.51 -3.06
C VAL A 151 -15.39 -27.13 -2.50
N ASP A 152 -14.27 -27.02 -1.79
CA ASP A 152 -13.80 -25.78 -1.17
C ASP A 152 -12.48 -25.33 -1.83
N GLU A 153 -12.47 -24.09 -2.35
CA GLU A 153 -11.29 -23.34 -2.78
C GLU A 153 -10.76 -22.52 -1.59
N SER A 154 -9.45 -22.30 -1.53
CA SER A 154 -8.81 -21.46 -0.50
C SER A 154 -7.74 -20.59 -1.12
N THR A 155 -7.68 -19.31 -0.73
CA THR A 155 -6.63 -18.39 -1.20
C THR A 155 -5.48 -18.35 -0.20
N VAL A 156 -4.33 -18.87 -0.61
CA VAL A 156 -3.06 -18.69 0.12
C VAL A 156 -2.51 -17.31 -0.20
N VAL A 157 -2.18 -16.53 0.83
CA VAL A 157 -1.53 -15.23 0.71
C VAL A 157 -0.16 -15.30 1.39
N GLY A 158 0.88 -14.82 0.71
CA GLY A 158 2.22 -14.67 1.27
C GLY A 158 2.78 -13.27 0.99
N ARG A 159 3.25 -12.57 2.02
CA ARG A 159 3.73 -11.19 1.93
C ARG A 159 5.04 -11.01 2.71
N THR A 160 5.77 -9.95 2.41
CA THR A 160 6.88 -9.44 3.23
C THR A 160 6.82 -7.92 3.32
N ALA A 161 7.19 -7.36 4.48
CA ALA A 161 7.33 -5.93 4.71
C ALA A 161 8.76 -5.41 4.39
N GLU A 162 9.70 -6.31 4.13
CA GLU A 162 11.08 -5.98 3.78
C GLU A 162 11.14 -5.61 2.28
N VAL A 163 10.72 -4.38 1.99
CA VAL A 163 10.65 -3.81 0.65
C VAL A 163 11.36 -2.46 0.62
N ALA A 164 12.29 -2.31 -0.33
CA ALA A 164 12.94 -1.05 -0.64
C ALA A 164 12.59 -0.62 -2.07
N GLY A 165 12.79 0.65 -2.40
CA GLY A 165 12.55 1.15 -3.75
C GLY A 165 12.57 2.66 -3.85
N ALA A 166 12.59 3.14 -5.09
CA ALA A 166 12.52 4.56 -5.42
C ALA A 166 11.78 4.77 -6.73
N ILE A 167 11.10 5.92 -6.84
CA ILE A 167 10.44 6.41 -8.04
C ILE A 167 10.95 7.81 -8.40
N GLU A 168 11.04 8.11 -9.69
CA GLU A 168 11.35 9.45 -10.21
C GLU A 168 10.15 9.98 -11.00
N ILE A 169 9.62 11.13 -10.57
CA ILE A 169 8.56 11.85 -11.27
C ILE A 169 9.17 13.06 -11.96
N SER A 170 8.93 13.21 -13.26
CA SER A 170 9.34 14.36 -14.06
C SER A 170 8.11 15.01 -14.69
N GLY A 171 7.70 16.15 -14.13
CA GLY A 171 6.49 16.85 -14.52
C GLY A 171 5.24 16.02 -14.25
N THR A 172 4.50 15.66 -15.30
CA THR A 172 3.27 14.86 -15.21
C THR A 172 3.47 13.39 -15.55
N ALA A 173 4.69 12.84 -15.38
CA ALA A 173 4.98 11.43 -15.67
C ALA A 173 5.88 10.80 -14.60
N LEU A 174 5.56 9.58 -14.21
CA LEU A 174 6.47 8.65 -13.55
C LEU A 174 7.46 8.15 -14.62
N VAL A 175 8.72 8.56 -14.55
CA VAL A 175 9.74 8.28 -15.57
C VAL A 175 10.69 7.14 -15.21
N ALA A 176 10.82 6.83 -13.92
CA ALA A 176 11.52 5.65 -13.44
C ALA A 176 10.85 5.10 -12.17
N ALA A 177 10.88 3.78 -12.01
CA ALA A 177 10.59 3.12 -10.74
C ALA A 177 11.49 1.88 -10.58
N THR A 178 11.96 1.66 -9.35
CA THR A 178 12.68 0.45 -8.94
C THR A 178 12.12 -0.02 -7.61
N VAL A 179 11.96 -1.34 -7.46
CA VAL A 179 11.53 -1.97 -6.21
C VAL A 179 12.38 -3.22 -5.99
N GLU A 180 12.80 -3.44 -4.75
CA GLU A 180 13.56 -4.60 -4.28
C GLU A 180 12.81 -5.21 -3.10
N VAL A 181 12.59 -6.53 -3.15
CA VAL A 181 11.80 -7.28 -2.17
C VAL A 181 12.64 -8.43 -1.62
N GLU A 182 12.83 -8.48 -0.31
CA GLU A 182 13.55 -9.58 0.36
C GLU A 182 12.64 -10.81 0.49
N MET A 183 12.76 -11.74 -0.46
CA MET A 183 11.94 -12.94 -0.52
C MET A 183 12.29 -13.94 0.60
N ALA A 184 13.46 -13.83 1.23
CA ALA A 184 13.81 -14.69 2.38
C ALA A 184 12.98 -14.40 3.64
N THR A 185 12.32 -13.23 3.72
CA THR A 185 11.44 -12.84 4.85
C THR A 185 9.95 -13.01 4.55
N LEU A 186 9.61 -13.56 3.37
CA LEU A 186 8.25 -13.90 2.96
C LEU A 186 7.53 -14.82 3.97
N GLN A 187 6.34 -14.41 4.41
CA GLN A 187 5.52 -15.05 5.43
C GLN A 187 4.07 -15.22 4.97
N THR A 188 3.44 -16.29 5.43
CA THR A 188 2.02 -16.63 5.29
C THR A 188 1.44 -16.93 6.70
N ASP A 189 0.18 -17.35 6.82
CA ASP A 189 -0.36 -17.78 8.13
C ASP A 189 0.20 -19.11 8.68
N ASP A 190 1.00 -19.87 7.91
CA ASP A 190 1.58 -21.15 8.33
C ASP A 190 3.10 -21.22 8.06
N SER A 191 3.88 -21.29 9.14
CA SER A 191 5.35 -21.35 9.10
C SER A 191 5.95 -22.55 8.34
N HIS A 192 5.22 -23.65 8.16
CA HIS A 192 5.67 -24.75 7.31
C HIS A 192 5.51 -24.37 5.84
N ARG A 193 4.38 -23.76 5.47
CA ARG A 193 4.12 -23.25 4.12
C ARG A 193 5.14 -22.19 3.72
N ASP A 194 5.51 -21.29 4.63
CA ASP A 194 6.58 -20.30 4.42
C ASP A 194 7.90 -20.96 3.98
N SER A 195 8.30 -22.03 4.68
CA SER A 195 9.50 -22.79 4.36
C SER A 195 9.41 -23.48 3.00
N HIS A 196 8.21 -23.87 2.55
CA HIS A 196 8.01 -24.47 1.23
C HIS A 196 8.01 -23.41 0.12
N ALA A 197 7.39 -22.25 0.36
CA ALA A 197 7.38 -21.11 -0.57
C ALA A 197 8.81 -20.59 -0.84
N ARG A 198 9.57 -20.29 0.23
CA ARG A 198 10.98 -19.88 0.12
C ARG A 198 11.86 -20.91 -0.59
N LYS A 199 11.60 -22.20 -0.36
CA LYS A 199 12.30 -23.28 -1.08
C LYS A 199 11.90 -23.39 -2.56
N ALA A 200 10.64 -23.18 -2.92
CA ALA A 200 10.18 -23.21 -4.31
C ALA A 200 10.74 -22.02 -5.12
N LEU A 201 10.84 -20.85 -4.47
CA LEU A 201 11.48 -19.64 -4.97
C LEU A 201 13.02 -19.69 -4.92
N ASN A 202 13.60 -20.66 -4.20
CA ASN A 202 15.05 -20.83 -4.00
C ASN A 202 15.72 -19.57 -3.40
N THR A 203 15.13 -19.00 -2.34
CA THR A 203 15.57 -17.73 -1.74
C THR A 203 16.94 -17.79 -1.04
N GLU A 204 17.53 -18.99 -0.90
CA GLU A 204 18.93 -19.13 -0.47
C GLU A 204 19.93 -18.72 -1.56
N GLU A 205 19.55 -18.85 -2.84
CA GLU A 205 20.35 -18.46 -4.02
C GLU A 205 19.85 -17.15 -4.65
N PHE A 206 18.53 -16.92 -4.61
CA PHE A 206 17.85 -15.74 -5.14
C PHE A 206 17.04 -15.05 -4.02
N PRO A 207 17.70 -14.40 -3.04
CA PRO A 207 17.03 -13.76 -1.91
C PRO A 207 16.13 -12.61 -2.36
N LEU A 208 16.54 -11.86 -3.38
CA LEU A 208 15.80 -10.69 -3.85
C LEU A 208 14.89 -11.01 -5.05
N ALA A 209 13.69 -10.44 -5.04
CA ALA A 209 12.95 -10.13 -6.25
C ALA A 209 13.10 -8.64 -6.57
N LEU A 210 13.25 -8.31 -7.86
CA LEU A 210 13.49 -6.94 -8.33
C LEU A 210 12.41 -6.54 -9.33
N PHE A 211 12.13 -5.24 -9.42
CA PHE A 211 11.29 -4.64 -10.46
C PHE A 211 11.98 -3.40 -11.03
N THR A 212 11.78 -3.15 -12.32
CA THR A 212 12.18 -1.90 -12.97
C THR A 212 11.13 -1.48 -13.99
N LEU A 213 10.72 -0.22 -13.97
CA LEU A 213 9.82 0.36 -14.95
C LEU A 213 10.48 0.43 -16.34
N VAL A 214 9.73 0.07 -17.38
CA VAL A 214 10.21 0.05 -18.77
C VAL A 214 9.69 1.26 -19.55
N GLU A 215 8.43 1.64 -19.32
CA GLU A 215 7.75 2.71 -20.04
C GLU A 215 7.20 3.73 -19.04
N PRO A 216 7.35 5.05 -19.27
CA PRO A 216 6.80 6.06 -18.38
C PRO A 216 5.28 5.94 -18.23
N VAL A 217 4.77 6.26 -17.04
CA VAL A 217 3.33 6.26 -16.75
C VAL A 217 2.85 7.70 -16.59
N ASP A 218 1.89 8.11 -17.41
CA ASP A 218 1.26 9.42 -17.34
C ASP A 218 0.47 9.59 -16.04
N LEU A 219 0.68 10.71 -15.36
CA LEU A 219 -0.05 11.10 -14.14
C LEU A 219 -1.18 12.08 -14.54
N PRO A 220 -2.45 11.77 -14.23
CA PRO A 220 -3.56 12.62 -14.63
C PRO A 220 -3.59 13.94 -13.86
N VAL A 221 -4.17 14.97 -14.49
CA VAL A 221 -4.59 16.21 -13.82
C VAL A 221 -5.50 15.83 -12.65
N GLY A 222 -5.25 16.41 -11.47
CA GLY A 222 -5.92 16.04 -10.21
C GLY A 222 -5.07 15.20 -9.25
N THR A 223 -3.99 14.53 -9.71
CA THR A 223 -3.10 13.76 -8.80
C THR A 223 -2.50 14.63 -7.69
N LEU A 224 -2.20 15.89 -8.02
CA LEU A 224 -1.70 16.93 -7.09
C LEU A 224 -2.74 17.39 -6.07
N GLU A 225 -4.02 17.31 -6.42
CA GLU A 225 -5.16 17.65 -5.56
C GLU A 225 -5.54 16.48 -4.64
N GLY A 226 -4.77 15.39 -4.71
CA GLY A 226 -5.04 14.16 -3.98
C GLY A 226 -6.17 13.33 -4.59
N GLU A 227 -6.48 13.47 -5.89
CA GLU A 227 -7.39 12.55 -6.57
C GLU A 227 -6.73 11.17 -6.77
N SER A 228 -7.51 10.11 -6.56
CA SER A 228 -7.09 8.74 -6.83
C SER A 228 -7.23 8.42 -8.31
N PHE A 229 -6.22 7.78 -8.91
CA PHE A 229 -6.27 7.32 -10.29
C PHE A 229 -5.82 5.86 -10.44
N SER A 230 -6.22 5.24 -11.54
CA SER A 230 -5.74 3.92 -11.97
C SER A 230 -4.89 4.06 -13.22
N ALA A 231 -3.84 3.25 -13.33
CA ALA A 231 -3.01 3.16 -14.53
C ALA A 231 -2.45 1.74 -14.71
N SER A 232 -1.85 1.48 -15.86
CA SER A 232 -1.13 0.24 -16.15
C SER A 232 0.35 0.55 -16.37
N ALA A 233 1.24 -0.09 -15.62
CA ALA A 233 2.69 0.08 -15.74
C ALA A 233 3.32 -1.12 -16.47
N VAL A 234 4.15 -0.86 -17.48
CA VAL A 234 4.97 -1.89 -18.12
C VAL A 234 6.32 -1.96 -17.42
N GLY A 235 6.67 -3.15 -16.92
CA GLY A 235 7.91 -3.34 -16.16
C GLY A 235 8.53 -4.72 -16.35
N ASP A 236 9.78 -4.85 -15.91
CA ASP A 236 10.58 -6.08 -15.98
C ASP A 236 10.82 -6.65 -14.56
N PRO A 237 9.85 -7.35 -13.96
CA PRO A 237 10.04 -8.11 -12.73
C PRO A 237 11.07 -9.24 -12.93
N THR A 238 11.93 -9.40 -11.92
CA THR A 238 12.91 -10.48 -11.80
C THR A 238 12.59 -11.30 -10.55
N ILE A 239 12.22 -12.56 -10.73
CA ILE A 239 11.88 -13.51 -9.66
C ILE A 239 12.73 -14.76 -9.86
N LYS A 240 13.35 -15.30 -8.81
CA LYS A 240 14.20 -16.50 -8.89
C LYS A 240 15.31 -16.39 -9.96
N GLY A 241 15.85 -15.17 -10.13
CA GLY A 241 16.87 -14.86 -11.13
C GLY A 241 16.40 -14.86 -12.60
N VAL A 242 15.09 -15.00 -12.86
CA VAL A 242 14.51 -14.91 -14.21
C VAL A 242 13.74 -13.60 -14.35
N THR A 243 14.04 -12.83 -15.39
CA THR A 243 13.38 -11.57 -15.72
C THR A 243 12.39 -11.77 -16.86
N ASN A 244 11.11 -11.42 -16.65
CA ASN A 244 10.08 -11.47 -17.69
C ASN A 244 9.32 -10.13 -17.71
N ARG A 245 8.98 -9.61 -18.90
CA ARG A 245 8.21 -8.36 -19.00
C ARG A 245 6.73 -8.59 -18.67
N GLY A 246 6.15 -7.74 -17.84
CA GLY A 246 4.75 -7.79 -17.44
C GLY A 246 4.06 -6.43 -17.49
N VAL A 247 2.72 -6.47 -17.41
CA VAL A 247 1.86 -5.32 -17.20
C VAL A 247 1.31 -5.40 -15.79
N PHE A 248 1.36 -4.29 -15.06
CA PHE A 248 0.93 -4.17 -13.67
C PHE A 248 -0.20 -3.15 -13.58
N GLU A 249 -1.38 -3.59 -13.14
CA GLU A 249 -2.49 -2.68 -12.87
C GLU A 249 -2.29 -2.06 -11.49
N LEU A 250 -2.35 -0.74 -11.40
CA LEU A 250 -2.10 0.01 -10.17
C LEU A 250 -3.15 1.09 -9.91
N GLU A 251 -3.41 1.34 -8.63
CA GLU A 251 -4.16 2.50 -8.14
C GLU A 251 -3.22 3.34 -7.28
N ALA A 252 -3.22 4.66 -7.48
CA ALA A 252 -2.37 5.58 -6.74
C ALA A 252 -3.11 6.85 -6.30
N GLN A 253 -2.69 7.42 -5.18
CA GLN A 253 -3.22 8.69 -4.64
C GLN A 253 -2.18 9.39 -3.77
N LEU A 254 -2.06 10.70 -3.91
CA LEU A 254 -1.31 11.54 -2.97
C LEU A 254 -2.18 11.78 -1.71
N ALA A 255 -1.64 11.43 -0.54
CA ALA A 255 -2.29 11.61 0.75
C ALA A 255 -1.35 12.40 1.68
N GLY A 256 -1.57 13.72 1.76
CA GLY A 256 -0.61 14.63 2.40
C GLY A 256 0.72 14.61 1.65
N ASP A 257 1.82 14.38 2.36
CA ASP A 257 3.18 14.27 1.80
C ASP A 257 3.58 12.80 1.49
N THR A 258 2.62 11.88 1.34
CA THR A 258 2.86 10.47 1.03
C THR A 258 2.11 10.04 -0.22
N ILE A 259 2.81 9.45 -1.19
CA ILE A 259 2.16 8.76 -2.33
C ILE A 259 1.81 7.35 -1.88
N VAL A 260 0.53 7.00 -1.93
CA VAL A 260 0.04 5.63 -1.69
C VAL A 260 -0.14 4.96 -3.04
N VAL A 261 0.47 3.78 -3.23
CA VAL A 261 0.29 2.95 -4.43
C VAL A 261 -0.11 1.54 -3.99
N VAL A 262 -1.15 1.00 -4.61
CA VAL A 262 -1.44 -0.45 -4.59
C VAL A 262 -1.41 -0.97 -6.02
N GLY A 263 -1.09 -2.25 -6.21
CA GLY A 263 -1.18 -2.83 -7.53
C GLY A 263 -0.99 -4.34 -7.55
N SER A 264 -1.23 -4.90 -8.73
CA SER A 264 -1.16 -6.34 -8.96
C SER A 264 -0.82 -6.71 -10.39
N ALA A 265 -0.32 -7.94 -10.57
CA ALA A 265 -0.13 -8.56 -11.87
C ALA A 265 -0.34 -10.07 -11.78
N GLU A 266 -0.92 -10.67 -12.82
CA GLU A 266 -0.97 -12.12 -12.96
C GLU A 266 0.42 -12.67 -13.34
N VAL A 267 0.84 -13.74 -12.68
CA VAL A 267 2.15 -14.37 -12.82
C VAL A 267 1.99 -15.87 -13.02
N ILE A 268 2.42 -16.36 -14.18
CA ILE A 268 2.54 -17.80 -14.46
C ILE A 268 3.82 -18.32 -13.81
N PHE A 269 3.73 -19.36 -12.96
CA PHE A 269 4.86 -19.83 -12.17
C PHE A 269 5.98 -20.44 -13.02
N SER A 270 5.62 -21.12 -14.11
CA SER A 270 6.60 -21.76 -15.00
C SER A 270 7.53 -20.76 -15.70
N ASP A 271 7.08 -19.53 -15.96
CA ASP A 271 7.87 -18.50 -16.64
C ASP A 271 9.06 -18.04 -15.80
N TYR A 272 8.99 -18.20 -14.48
CA TYR A 272 10.07 -17.94 -13.53
C TYR A 272 10.75 -19.22 -13.02
N GLY A 273 10.47 -20.37 -13.65
CA GLY A 273 10.99 -21.67 -13.22
C GLY A 273 10.53 -22.09 -11.82
N VAL A 274 9.40 -21.55 -11.33
CA VAL A 274 8.76 -21.96 -10.08
C VAL A 274 7.85 -23.15 -10.39
N THR A 275 7.84 -24.14 -9.50
CA THR A 275 6.96 -25.31 -9.60
C THR A 275 6.12 -25.37 -8.35
N ALA A 276 4.80 -25.32 -8.51
CA ALA A 276 3.87 -25.42 -7.38
C ALA A 276 4.08 -26.75 -6.64
N PRO A 277 4.18 -26.75 -5.30
CA PRO A 277 4.41 -27.96 -4.53
C PRO A 277 3.14 -28.83 -4.49
N ALA A 278 3.22 -30.05 -5.03
CA ALA A 278 2.17 -31.05 -4.85
C ALA A 278 2.20 -31.60 -3.41
N SER A 279 1.08 -31.49 -2.69
CA SER A 279 0.93 -32.01 -1.32
C SER A 279 -0.15 -33.11 -1.25
N VAL A 280 -0.19 -33.89 -0.18
CA VAL A 280 -1.22 -34.94 0.01
C VAL A 280 -2.58 -34.34 0.41
N ALA A 281 -2.61 -33.08 0.83
CA ALA A 281 -3.81 -32.37 1.28
C ALA A 281 -4.40 -31.39 0.23
N VAL A 282 -3.65 -31.08 -0.82
CA VAL A 282 -4.04 -30.19 -1.92
C VAL A 282 -4.13 -31.02 -3.19
N ILE A 283 -5.28 -31.00 -3.87
CA ILE A 283 -5.49 -31.76 -5.12
C ILE A 283 -4.71 -31.08 -6.25
N SER A 284 -4.81 -29.76 -6.33
CA SER A 284 -4.14 -28.91 -7.29
C SER A 284 -3.98 -27.50 -6.72
N VAL A 285 -2.83 -26.92 -7.01
CA VAL A 285 -2.60 -25.47 -6.97
C VAL A 285 -2.76 -24.99 -8.42
N GLU A 286 -3.23 -23.76 -8.63
CA GLU A 286 -3.19 -23.15 -9.97
C GLU A 286 -1.74 -23.02 -10.48
N ASP A 287 -1.57 -22.93 -11.80
CA ASP A 287 -0.28 -22.75 -12.48
C ASP A 287 0.17 -21.28 -12.54
N HIS A 288 -0.71 -20.39 -12.10
CA HIS A 288 -0.54 -18.96 -12.00
C HIS A 288 -0.99 -18.46 -10.62
N GLY A 289 -0.66 -17.21 -10.31
CA GLY A 289 -1.12 -16.51 -9.13
C GLY A 289 -1.05 -15.00 -9.33
N ILE A 290 -1.55 -14.23 -8.38
CA ILE A 290 -1.52 -12.77 -8.42
C ILE A 290 -0.35 -12.27 -7.58
N MET A 291 0.63 -11.61 -8.19
CA MET A 291 1.56 -10.75 -7.44
C MET A 291 0.77 -9.52 -6.96
N GLU A 292 0.94 -9.12 -5.70
CA GLU A 292 0.30 -7.92 -5.14
C GLU A 292 1.30 -7.09 -4.32
N PHE A 293 1.08 -5.77 -4.28
CA PHE A 293 1.87 -4.86 -3.46
C PHE A 293 1.04 -3.68 -2.93
N GLN A 294 1.51 -3.12 -1.82
CA GLN A 294 1.06 -1.86 -1.22
C GLN A 294 2.34 -1.11 -0.85
N LEU A 295 2.59 0.05 -1.46
CA LEU A 295 3.81 0.83 -1.24
C LEU A 295 3.43 2.26 -0.85
N PHE A 296 4.07 2.76 0.20
CA PHE A 296 4.01 4.17 0.57
C PHE A 296 5.33 4.81 0.18
N PHE A 297 5.31 5.97 -0.47
CA PHE A 297 6.50 6.72 -0.85
C PHE A 297 6.53 8.11 -0.22
N THR A 298 7.70 8.54 0.22
CA THR A 298 7.99 9.89 0.74
C THR A 298 9.22 10.49 0.05
N ARG A 299 9.46 11.79 0.20
CA ARG A 299 10.66 12.49 -0.32
C ARG A 299 11.85 12.43 0.63
#